data_AF-A0A9X0WCU2-F1
#
_entry.id   AF-A0A9X0WCU2-F1
#
_cell.length_a   1.000
_cell.length_b   1.000
_cell.length_c   1.000
_cell.angle_alpha   90.00
_cell.angle_beta   90.00
_cell.angle_gamma   90.00
#
_symmetry.space_group_name_H-M   'P 1'
#
loop_
_entity.id
_entity.type
_entity.pdbx_description
1 polymer ?
#
loop_
_entity_poly.entity_id
_entity_poly.type
_entity_poly.pdbx_seq_one_letter_code
_entity_poly.pdbx_strand_id
1 'polypeptide(L)' 'MPLDRLLTLTLPDELAANFQSEDELRRTLYEDFIIEQRQVGAISLSKAAELLDLSYQGFLALLGQKA' A
#
# COMPACT_ATOMS: atom_id res chain seq x y z
N MET A 1 19.52 2.47 -8.59
CA MET A 1 19.16 3.38 -7.47
C MET A 1 19.02 2.51 -6.24
N PRO A 2 19.76 2.75 -5.15
CA PRO A 2 19.71 1.84 -4.02
C PRO A 2 18.46 2.15 -3.18
N LEU A 3 17.78 1.09 -2.73
CA LEU A 3 16.54 1.11 -1.96
C LEU A 3 16.83 1.31 -0.46
N ASP A 4 17.63 2.33 -0.11
CA ASP A 4 18.21 2.44 1.24
C ASP A 4 17.43 3.40 2.18
N ARG A 5 16.23 3.83 1.80
CA ARG A 5 15.41 4.71 2.65
C ARG A 5 14.47 3.87 3.52
N LEU A 6 15.00 3.44 4.67
CA LEU A 6 14.19 2.92 5.76
C LEU A 6 13.35 4.07 6.34
N LEU A 7 12.02 3.94 6.31
CA LEU A 7 11.09 4.86 6.94
C LEU A 7 10.55 4.20 8.21
N THR A 8 10.80 4.81 9.36
CA THR A 8 10.23 4.37 10.64
C THR A 8 8.97 5.20 10.91
N LEU A 9 7.85 4.51 11.10
CA LEU A 9 6.57 5.11 11.47
C LEU A 9 6.23 4.70 12.91
N THR A 10 5.83 5.66 13.73
CA THR A 10 5.30 5.39 15.07
C THR A 10 3.79 5.46 14.99
N LEU A 11 3.12 4.35 15.32
CA LEU A 11 1.67 4.24 15.29
C LEU A 11 1.16 4.09 16.73
N PRO A 12 0.02 4.74 17.07
CA PRO A 12 -0.66 4.47 18.34
C PRO A 12 -1.00 2.98 18.48
N ASP A 13 -0.79 2.42 19.67
CA ASP A 13 -1.06 1.00 19.95
C ASP A 13 -2.52 0.61 19.65
N GLU A 14 -3.45 1.54 19.88
CA GLU A 14 -4.88 1.38 19.57
C GLU A 14 -5.16 1.14 18.07
N LEU A 15 -4.35 1.74 17.19
CA LEU A 15 -4.46 1.54 15.75
C LEU A 15 -3.79 0.24 15.33
N ALA A 16 -2.62 -0.07 15.90
CA ALA A 16 -1.90 -1.31 15.64
C ALA A 16 -2.70 -2.55 16.09
N ALA A 17 -3.46 -2.44 17.17
CA ALA A 17 -4.30 -3.50 17.71
C ALA A 17 -5.42 -3.98 16.76
N ASN A 18 -5.74 -3.21 15.71
CA ASN A 18 -6.72 -3.61 14.69
C ASN A 18 -6.17 -4.61 13.67
N PHE A 19 -4.87 -4.90 13.70
CA PHE A 19 -4.20 -5.80 12.76
C PHE A 19 -3.76 -7.08 13.47
N GLN A 20 -3.82 -8.21 12.76
CA GLN A 20 -3.46 -9.51 13.31
C GLN A 20 -1.95 -9.69 13.42
N SER A 21 -1.18 -8.94 12.63
CA SER A 21 0.28 -8.97 12.62
C SER A 21 0.88 -7.66 12.13
N GLU A 22 2.16 -7.44 12.46
CA GLU A 22 2.91 -6.29 11.95
C GLU A 22 3.07 -6.35 10.42
N ASP A 23 3.20 -7.54 9.84
CA ASP A 23 3.31 -7.70 8.39
C ASP A 23 2.00 -7.33 7.67
N GLU A 24 0.85 -7.67 8.25
CA GLU A 24 -0.46 -7.23 7.75
C GLU A 24 -0.58 -5.70 7.81
N LEU A 25 -0.22 -5.10 8.94
CA LEU A 25 -0.22 -3.65 9.12
C LEU A 25 0.65 -2.95 8.06
N ARG A 26 1.91 -3.40 7.89
CA ARG A 26 2.83 -2.83 6.89
C ARG A 26 2.27 -2.96 5.48
N ARG A 27 1.70 -4.13 5.15
CA ARG A 27 1.09 -4.37 3.85
C ARG A 27 -0.09 -3.44 3.60
N THR A 28 -1.01 -3.31 4.54
CA THR A 28 -2.18 -2.43 4.41
C THR A 28 -1.76 -0.98 4.24
N LEU A 29 -0.83 -0.49 5.05
CA LEU A 29 -0.31 0.88 4.94
C LEU A 29 0.35 1.13 3.58
N TYR A 30 1.13 0.18 3.09
CA TYR A 30 1.76 0.29 1.79
C TYR A 30 0.74 0.27 0.65
N GLU A 31 -0.25 -0.62 0.70
CA GLU A 31 -1.36 -0.66 -0.26
C GLU A 31 -2.12 0.68 -0.31
N ASP A 32 -2.50 1.21 0.86
CA ASP A 32 -3.24 2.48 0.95
C ASP A 32 -2.40 3.65 0.42
N PHE A 33 -1.11 3.70 0.72
CA PHE A 33 -0.20 4.69 0.17
C PHE A 33 -0.15 4.63 -1.36
N ILE A 34 0.02 3.43 -1.94
CA ILE A 34 0.08 3.27 -3.39
C ILE A 34 -1.26 3.66 -4.05
N ILE A 35 -2.39 3.32 -3.43
CA ILE A 35 -3.72 3.71 -3.90
C ILE A 35 -3.87 5.23 -3.89
N GLU A 36 -3.48 5.92 -2.81
CA GLU A 36 -3.52 7.37 -2.71
C GLU A 36 -2.63 8.03 -3.78
N GLN A 37 -1.38 7.57 -3.93
CA GLN A 37 -0.47 8.07 -4.96
C GLN A 37 -1.06 7.91 -6.37
N ARG A 38 -1.81 6.83 -6.60
CA ARG A 38 -2.53 6.65 -7.87
C ARG A 38 -3.70 7.64 -8.00
N GLN A 39 -4.51 7.82 -6.96
CA GLN A 39 -5.69 8.69 -6.97
C GLN A 39 -5.32 10.16 -7.20
N VAL A 40 -4.23 10.64 -6.59
CA VAL A 40 -3.71 12.01 -6.84
C VAL A 40 -3.01 12.16 -8.19
N GLY A 41 -2.91 11.08 -8.97
CA GLY A 41 -2.30 11.08 -10.30
C GLY A 41 -0.76 11.10 -10.29
N ALA A 42 -0.11 10.87 -9.14
CA ALA A 42 1.35 10.82 -9.05
C ALA A 42 1.95 9.60 -9.76
N ILE A 43 1.22 8.48 -9.78
CA ILE A 43 1.61 7.25 -10.50
C ILE A 43 0.49 6.75 -11.42
N SER A 44 0.89 6.01 -12.47
CA SER A 44 -0.06 5.34 -13.38
C SER A 44 -0.66 4.08 -12.76
N LEU A 45 -1.77 3.57 -13.33
CA LEU A 45 -2.38 2.31 -12.89
C LEU A 45 -1.41 1.13 -13.01
N SER A 46 -0.68 1.04 -14.12
CA SER A 46 0.30 -0.03 -14.34
C SER A 46 1.45 0.05 -13.35
N LYS A 47 1.89 1.27 -12.98
CA LYS A 47 2.95 1.45 -11.99
C LYS A 47 2.49 1.08 -10.58
N ALA A 48 1.24 1.39 -10.23
CA ALA A 48 0.65 0.96 -8.96
C ALA A 48 0.57 -0.57 -8.84
N ALA A 49 0.14 -1.26 -9.91
CA ALA A 49 0.11 -2.73 -9.95
C ALA A 49 1.52 -3.34 -9.79
N GLU A 50 2.51 -2.80 -10.50
CA GLU A 50 3.92 -3.21 -10.39
C GLU A 50 4.45 -3.05 -8.95
N LEU A 51 4.17 -1.92 -8.30
CA LEU A 51 4.66 -1.62 -6.95
C LEU A 51 4.06 -2.51 -5.87
N LEU A 52 2.88 -3.08 -6.10
CA LEU A 52 2.20 -4.01 -5.20
C LEU A 52 2.46 -5.48 -5.56
N ASP A 53 3.31 -5.75 -6.56
CA ASP A 53 3.53 -7.10 -7.11
C ASP A 53 2.22 -7.80 -7.53
N LEU A 54 1.30 -7.02 -8.10
CA LEU A 54 0.00 -7.50 -8.58
C LEU A 54 -0.05 -7.47 -10.10
N SER A 55 -0.85 -8.37 -10.67
CA SER A 55 -1.29 -8.20 -12.05
C SER A 55 -2.16 -6.95 -12.16
N TYR A 56 -2.23 -6.37 -13.36
CA TYR A 56 -3.11 -5.22 -13.61
C TYR A 56 -4.58 -5.51 -13.19
N GLN A 57 -5.06 -6.72 -13.48
CA GLN A 57 -6.40 -7.16 -13.07
C GLN A 57 -6.52 -7.31 -11.55
N GLY A 58 -5.48 -7.83 -10.89
CA GLY A 58 -5.44 -7.96 -9.43
C GLY A 58 -5.50 -6.60 -8.74
N PHE A 59 -4.79 -5.60 -9.27
CA PHE A 59 -4.86 -4.23 -8.76
C PHE A 59 -6.23 -3.59 -8.97
N LEU A 60 -6.87 -3.78 -10.12
CA LEU A 60 -8.25 -3.30 -10.33
C LEU A 60 -9.26 -3.95 -9.38
N ALA A 61 -9.10 -5.23 -9.08
CA ALA A 61 -9.93 -5.92 -8.10
C ALA A 61 -9.73 -5.36 -6.68
N LEU A 62 -8.46 -5.09 -6.30
CA LEU A 62 -8.13 -4.45 -5.02
C LEU A 62 -8.79 -3.07 -4.90
N LEU A 63 -8.71 -2.25 -5.94
CA LEU A 63 -9.38 -0.94 -5.98
C LEU A 63 -10.89 -1.08 -5.79
N GLY A 64 -11.53 -2.06 -6.45
CA GLY A 64 -12.97 -2.30 -6.32
C GLY A 64 -13.41 -2.79 -4.92
N GLN A 65 -12.50 -3.35 -4.11
CA GLN A 65 -12.79 -3.77 -2.73
C GLN A 65 -12.61 -2.64 -1.71
N LYS A 66 -11.75 -1.66 -2.02
CA LYS A 66 -11.42 -0.52 -1.16
C LYS A 66 -12.11 0.80 -1.55
N ALA A 67 -12.92 0.80 -2.63
CA ALA A 67 -13.66 1.96 -3.14
C ALA A 67 -14.91 2.30 -2.32
#